data_AF-A0A832ANH1-F1
#
_entry.id   AF-A0A832ANH1-F1
#
_cell.length_a   1.000
_cell.length_b   1.000
_cell.length_c   1.000
_cell.angle_alpha   90.00
_cell.angle_beta   90.00
_cell.angle_gamma   90.00
#
_symmetry.space_group_name_H-M   'P 1'
#
loop_
_entity.id
_entity.type
_entity.pdbx_description
1 polymer ?
#
loop_
_entity_poly.entity_id
_entity_poly.type
_entity_poly.pdbx_seq_one_letter_code
_entity_poly.pdbx_strand_id
1 'polypeptide(L)' 'MTGAFSFEDVSDEIAAVGRVLDEVEEAVARLELGAYGLCARCGEAIDGKDLDADPLLRHCTRHRRAAQP' A
#
# COMPACT_ATOMS: atom_id res chain seq x y z
N MET A 1 -11.64 6.43 -33.42
CA MET A 1 -11.26 5.76 -32.15
C MET A 1 -11.53 6.71 -30.99
N THR A 2 -12.74 7.26 -30.91
CA THR A 2 -13.10 8.30 -29.92
C THR A 2 -13.91 7.65 -28.81
N GLY A 3 -13.23 7.22 -27.76
CA GLY A 3 -13.84 6.92 -26.47
C GLY A 3 -14.05 8.23 -25.72
N ALA A 4 -15.28 8.47 -25.27
CA ALA A 4 -15.61 9.54 -24.34
C ALA A 4 -15.00 9.21 -22.97
N PHE A 5 -13.91 9.88 -22.61
CA PHE A 5 -13.44 9.89 -21.22
C PHE A 5 -14.34 10.86 -20.45
N SER A 6 -15.16 10.36 -19.52
CA SER A 6 -15.90 11.24 -18.62
C SER A 6 -14.93 11.89 -17.62
N PHE A 7 -15.21 13.13 -17.23
CA PHE A 7 -14.48 13.79 -16.15
C PHE A 7 -14.59 13.02 -14.82
N GLU A 8 -15.67 12.26 -14.63
CA GLU A 8 -15.91 11.43 -13.45
C GLU A 8 -14.95 10.23 -13.40
N ASP A 9 -14.77 9.53 -14.52
CA ASP A 9 -13.84 8.39 -14.62
C ASP A 9 -12.39 8.81 -14.32
N VAL A 10 -11.98 9.98 -14.83
CA VAL A 10 -10.64 10.54 -14.59
C VAL A 10 -10.46 10.89 -13.11
N SER A 11 -11.51 11.39 -12.45
CA SER A 11 -11.45 11.71 -11.02
C SER A 11 -11.25 10.47 -10.17
N ASP A 12 -11.92 9.36 -10.49
CA ASP A 12 -11.79 8.10 -9.74
C ASP A 12 -10.41 7.48 -9.92
N GLU A 13 -9.84 7.55 -11.12
CA GLU A 13 -8.48 7.07 -11.39
C GLU A 13 -7.43 7.91 -10.64
N ILE A 14 -7.56 9.24 -10.65
CA ILE A 14 -6.68 10.14 -9.89
C ILE A 14 -6.78 9.83 -8.39
N ALA A 15 -7.99 9.59 -7.87
CA ALA A 15 -8.18 9.23 -6.47
C ALA A 15 -7.53 7.88 -6.12
N ALA A 16 -7.56 6.90 -7.03
CA ALA A 16 -6.87 5.63 -6.84
C ALA A 16 -5.35 5.79 -6.81
N VAL A 17 -4.78 6.58 -7.72
CA VAL A 17 -3.35 6.90 -7.71
C VAL A 17 -2.96 7.64 -6.44
N GLY A 18 -3.76 8.60 -6.00
CA GLY A 18 -3.54 9.33 -4.75
C GLY A 18 -3.43 8.41 -3.54
N ARG A 19 -4.32 7.42 -3.41
CA ARG A 19 -4.25 6.43 -2.32
C ARG A 19 -2.94 5.64 -2.32
N VAL A 20 -2.44 5.25 -3.48
CA VAL A 20 -1.15 4.53 -3.58
C VAL A 20 0.01 5.44 -3.19
N LEU A 21 -0.01 6.72 -3.57
CA LEU A 21 1.01 7.68 -3.13
C LEU A 21 1.01 7.86 -1.62
N ASP A 22 -0.17 7.97 -1.00
CA ASP A 22 -0.29 8.04 0.46
C ASP A 22 0.30 6.78 1.13
N GLU A 23 0.06 5.59 0.58
CA GLU A 23 0.63 4.33 1.09
C GLU A 23 2.15 4.27 0.93
N VAL A 24 2.70 4.80 -0.17
CA VAL A 24 4.15 4.94 -0.38
C VAL A 24 4.75 5.89 0.64
N GLU A 25 4.13 7.04 0.88
CA GLU A 25 4.58 8.02 1.88
C GLU A 25 4.59 7.40 3.29
N GLU A 26 3.54 6.64 3.65
CA GLU A 26 3.48 5.90 4.91
C GLU A 26 4.63 4.86 5.02
N ALA A 27 4.91 4.12 3.94
CA ALA A 27 6.01 3.17 3.91
C ALA A 27 7.38 3.83 4.09
N VAL A 28 7.61 4.99 3.44
CA VAL A 28 8.84 5.78 3.61
C VAL A 28 8.96 6.30 5.04
N ALA A 29 7.89 6.82 5.63
CA ALA A 29 7.91 7.28 7.02
C ALA A 29 8.27 6.14 7.99
N ARG A 30 7.77 4.91 7.75
CA ARG A 30 8.16 3.74 8.54
C ARG A 30 9.65 3.40 8.39
N LEU A 31 10.24 3.58 7.21
CA LEU A 31 11.70 3.38 7.01
C LEU A 31 12.50 4.37 7.84
N GLU A 32 12.14 5.64 7.80
CA GLU A 32 12.82 6.71 8.55
C GLU A 32 12.73 6.49 10.07
N LEU A 33 11.59 5.97 10.54
CA LEU A 33 11.37 5.62 11.94
C LEU A 33 12.04 4.29 12.34
N GLY A 34 12.66 3.55 11.41
CA GLY A 34 13.21 2.23 11.65
C GLY A 34 12.18 1.14 11.94
N ALA A 35 10.91 1.41 11.62
CA ALA A 35 9.77 0.50 11.83
C ALA A 35 9.35 -0.25 10.56
N TYR A 36 9.99 0.02 9.42
CA TYR A 36 9.71 -0.68 8.17
C TYR A 36 10.00 -2.18 8.31
N GLY A 37 9.10 -2.99 7.74
CA GLY A 37 9.14 -4.44 7.88
C GLY A 37 8.63 -4.97 9.22
N LEU A 38 8.10 -4.12 10.12
CA LEU A 38 7.39 -4.55 11.32
C LEU A 38 5.88 -4.47 11.12
N CYS A 39 5.15 -5.48 11.61
CA CYS A 39 3.71 -5.50 11.54
C CYS A 39 3.11 -4.42 12.45
N ALA A 40 2.31 -3.51 11.90
CA ALA A 40 1.65 -2.45 12.66
C ALA A 40 0.68 -2.96 13.74
N ARG A 41 0.28 -4.25 13.73
CA ARG A 41 -0.62 -4.85 14.72
C ARG A 41 0.09 -5.56 15.88
N CYS A 42 1.17 -6.28 15.63
CA CYS A 42 1.85 -7.09 16.65
C CYS A 42 3.33 -6.76 16.85
N GLY A 43 3.91 -5.90 16.00
CA GLY A 43 5.33 -5.55 16.05
C GLY A 43 6.29 -6.66 15.57
N GLU A 44 5.79 -7.84 15.21
CA GLU A 44 6.61 -8.90 14.64
C GLU A 44 7.10 -8.54 13.23
N ALA A 45 8.24 -9.08 12.83
CA ALA A 45 8.77 -8.92 11.47
C ALA A 45 7.82 -9.51 10.42
N ILE A 46 7.64 -8.76 9.33
CA ILE A 46 6.99 -9.21 8.09
C ILE A 46 8.02 -10.03 7.30
N ASP A 47 7.58 -11.07 6.60
CA ASP A 47 8.47 -11.89 5.79
C ASP A 47 9.11 -11.05 4.68
N GLY A 48 10.43 -11.16 4.51
CA GLY A 48 11.16 -10.41 3.48
C GLY A 48 10.65 -10.71 2.07
N LYS A 49 10.25 -11.95 1.79
CA LYS A 49 9.69 -12.32 0.48
C LYS A 49 8.35 -11.66 0.20
N ASP A 50 7.57 -11.41 1.26
CA ASP A 50 6.31 -10.68 1.14
C ASP A 50 6.58 -9.20 0.85
N LEU A 51 7.57 -8.59 1.50
CA LEU A 51 7.99 -7.20 1.26
C LEU A 51 8.65 -7.01 -0.12
N ASP A 52 9.37 -8.00 -0.60
CA ASP A 52 9.93 -8.01 -1.96
C ASP A 52 8.81 -8.05 -3.02
N ALA A 53 7.71 -8.76 -2.73
CA ALA A 53 6.54 -8.84 -3.61
C ALA A 53 5.66 -7.58 -3.52
N ASP A 54 5.52 -7.02 -2.32
CA ASP A 54 4.75 -5.80 -2.06
C ASP A 54 5.41 -4.98 -0.93
N PRO A 55 6.13 -3.89 -1.29
CA PRO A 55 6.79 -3.00 -0.33
C PRO A 55 5.82 -2.21 0.57
N LEU A 56 4.54 -2.11 0.20
CA LEU A 56 3.56 -1.32 0.94
C LEU A 56 2.95 -2.08 2.11
N LEU A 57 3.27 -3.36 2.26
CA LEU A 57 2.74 -4.18 3.34
C LEU A 57 2.99 -3.59 4.73
N ARG A 58 1.90 -3.47 5.47
CA ARG A 58 1.86 -2.99 6.87
C ARG A 58 1.60 -4.11 7.88
N HIS A 59 1.25 -5.30 7.43
CA HIS A 59 0.82 -6.40 8.28
C HIS A 59 1.46 -7.73 7.88
N CYS A 60 1.85 -8.53 8.86
CA CYS A 60 2.35 -9.89 8.63
C CYS A 60 1.23 -10.80 8.10
N THR A 61 1.58 -11.97 7.56
CA THR A 61 0.62 -12.96 7.02
C THR A 61 -0.51 -13.34 7.97
N ARG A 62 -0.28 -13.28 9.28
CA ARG A 62 -1.32 -13.55 10.30
C ARG A 62 -2.37 -12.44 10.40
N HIS A 63 -1.99 -11.20 10.08
CA HIS A 63 -2.81 -9.99 10.24
C HIS A 63 -3.23 -9.35 8.91
N ARG A 64 -2.56 -9.70 7.81
CA ARG A 64 -3.00 -9.46 6.44
C ARG A 64 -4.08 -10.48 6.11
N ARG A 65 -5.35 -10.13 6.34
CA ARG A 65 -6.46 -10.93 5.81
C ARG A 65 -6.44 -10.86 4.28
N ALA A 66 -6.84 -11.95 3.62
CA ALA A 66 -7.06 -11.98 2.18
C ALA A 66 -8.03 -10.84 1.80
N ALA A 67 -7.62 -10.04 0.82
CA ALA A 67 -8.26 -8.80 0.36
C ALA A 67 -8.17 -7.62 1.35
N GLN A 68 -7.07 -6.87 1.24
CA GLN A 68 -7.22 -5.43 1.08
C GLN A 68 -6.86 -5.11 -0.38
N PRO A 69 -7.71 -4.34 -1.08
CA PRO A 69 -7.55 -4.02 -2.50
C PRO A 69 -6.29 -3.21 -2.75
#